data_AF-A0A117QWY3-F1
#
_entry.id   AF-A0A117QWY3-F1
#
_cell.length_a   1.000
_cell.length_b   1.000
_cell.length_c   1.000
_cell.angle_alpha   90.00
_cell.angle_beta   90.00
_cell.angle_gamma   90.00
#
_symmetry.space_group_name_H-M   'P 1'
#
loop_
_entity.id
_entity.type
_entity.pdbx_description
1 polymer ?
#
loop_
_entity_poly.entity_id
_entity_poly.type
_entity_poly.pdbx_seq_one_letter_code
_entity_poly.pdbx_strand_id
1 'polypeptide(L)'
;MELGVEEATVTIKVMSVNGKRMPKSIYSQLPRRSMLAEDDCSVQGRAWGIVLEQKCCHSGYGNGHWHVLHETDGKLAVWNAPKRVQDADFNLRPGASYEPRSRAGRHFLDACGLETHLGCNDFFQGKVFDLIRDGEVVTTIEETKVILPCSEELQNLREARKNRAWMAGGRSSAYPTVASQRYDAKVEEAEIKLRALYEQRGKEARELYADLVADVRLIKQARVNYAAALDMVGQLPQLFLGA
;
A
#
# COMPACT_ATOMS: atom_id res chain seq x y z
N MET A 1 -4.90 -35.50 48.95
CA MET A 1 -4.68 -35.07 47.55
C MET A 1 -3.52 -34.11 47.60
N GLU A 2 -2.31 -34.60 47.35
CA GLU A 2 -1.11 -33.76 47.34
C GLU A 2 -1.05 -33.04 46.00
N LEU A 3 -1.05 -31.71 46.04
CA LEU A 3 -0.81 -30.86 44.88
C LEU A 3 0.70 -30.88 44.63
N GLY A 4 1.15 -31.76 43.75
CA GLY A 4 2.53 -31.75 43.26
C GLY A 4 2.77 -30.47 42.46
N VAL A 5 3.64 -29.59 42.96
CA VAL A 5 4.19 -28.51 42.15
C VAL A 5 5.31 -29.12 41.32
N GLU A 6 5.06 -29.34 40.03
CA GLU A 6 6.11 -29.70 39.10
C GLU A 6 7.04 -28.48 38.93
N GLU A 7 8.30 -28.64 39.31
CA GLU A 7 9.32 -27.62 39.05
C GLU A 7 9.63 -27.58 37.54
N ALA A 8 9.35 -26.44 36.91
CA ALA A 8 9.73 -26.16 35.53
C ALA A 8 10.79 -25.06 35.49
N THR A 9 11.95 -25.33 34.89
CA THR A 9 12.99 -24.32 34.67
C THR A 9 12.57 -23.38 33.54
N VAL A 10 12.28 -22.12 33.87
CA VAL A 10 11.98 -21.07 32.88
C VAL A 10 13.21 -20.18 32.67
N THR A 11 13.76 -20.20 31.45
CA THR A 11 14.85 -19.28 31.07
C THR A 11 14.28 -17.95 30.59
N ILE A 12 14.47 -16.89 31.38
CA ILE A 12 14.08 -15.52 31.00
C ILE A 12 15.25 -14.85 30.25
N LYS A 13 15.04 -14.50 28.99
CA LYS A 13 16.02 -13.74 28.20
C LYS A 13 15.86 -12.25 28.46
N VAL A 14 16.84 -11.65 29.14
CA VAL A 14 16.88 -10.21 29.41
C VAL A 14 17.79 -9.54 28.40
N MET A 15 17.33 -8.44 27.80
CA MET A 15 18.16 -7.66 26.90
C MET A 15 19.24 -6.91 27.69
N SER A 16 20.48 -6.93 27.23
CA SER A 16 21.60 -6.24 27.89
C SER A 16 22.43 -5.40 26.91
N VAL A 17 22.94 -4.27 27.41
CA VAL A 17 23.88 -3.38 26.72
C VAL A 17 25.07 -3.16 27.66
N ASN A 18 26.28 -3.41 27.16
CA ASN A 18 27.52 -3.31 27.96
C ASN A 18 27.45 -4.10 29.29
N GLY A 19 26.85 -5.31 29.24
CA GLY A 19 26.72 -6.19 30.42
C GLY A 19 25.65 -5.79 31.44
N LYS A 20 24.94 -4.66 31.23
CA LYS A 20 23.81 -4.23 32.09
C LYS A 20 22.49 -4.48 31.40
N ARG A 21 21.44 -4.77 32.16
CA ARG A 21 20.07 -4.90 31.62
C ARG A 21 19.68 -3.60 30.90
N MET A 22 19.15 -3.69 29.68
CA MET A 22 18.76 -2.52 28.90
C MET A 22 17.55 -1.85 29.56
N PRO A 23 17.68 -0.60 30.06
CA PRO A 23 16.56 0.13 30.62
C PRO A 23 15.54 0.48 29.53
N LYS A 24 14.27 0.59 29.92
CA LYS A 24 13.20 1.02 29.01
C LYS A 24 13.50 2.38 28.35
N SER A 25 14.12 3.31 29.09
CA SER A 25 14.50 4.63 28.56
C SER A 25 15.47 4.55 27.38
N ILE A 26 16.37 3.58 27.34
CA ILE A 26 17.30 3.37 26.22
C ILE A 26 16.56 2.73 25.05
N TYR A 27 15.76 1.70 25.31
CA TYR A 27 14.94 1.07 24.27
C TYR A 27 14.02 2.08 23.55
N SER A 28 13.38 2.98 24.31
CA SER A 28 12.52 4.02 23.75
C SER A 28 13.23 5.03 22.85
N GLN A 29 14.56 5.12 22.92
CA GLN A 29 15.38 6.00 22.07
C GLN A 29 15.84 5.32 20.78
N LEU A 30 15.62 4.00 20.64
CA LEU A 30 16.00 3.29 19.41
C LEU A 30 15.18 3.80 18.22
N PRO A 31 15.81 3.95 17.04
CA PRO A 31 15.09 4.35 15.84
C PRO A 31 14.03 3.32 15.49
N ARG A 32 12.87 3.80 15.04
CA ARG A 32 11.81 2.97 14.48
C ARG A 32 12.05 2.80 12.98
N ARG A 33 12.47 1.60 12.57
CA ARG A 33 12.79 1.27 11.18
C ARG A 33 12.32 -0.15 10.90
N SER A 34 11.92 -0.42 9.66
CA SER A 34 11.68 -1.78 9.20
C SER A 34 13.01 -2.56 9.09
N MET A 35 12.99 -3.85 9.41
CA MET A 35 14.06 -4.78 9.05
C MET A 35 13.94 -5.31 7.62
N LEU A 36 12.89 -4.89 6.90
CA LEU A 36 12.59 -5.30 5.53
C LEU A 36 12.93 -4.18 4.55
N ALA A 37 13.34 -4.57 3.34
CA ALA A 37 13.51 -3.68 2.21
C ALA A 37 12.17 -3.03 1.81
N GLU A 38 12.21 -1.79 1.30
CA GLU A 38 11.02 -1.00 0.94
C GLU A 38 10.36 -1.43 -0.38
N ASP A 39 11.10 -2.17 -1.22
CA ASP A 39 10.71 -2.57 -2.56
C ASP A 39 10.08 -3.97 -2.58
N ASP A 40 10.77 -4.96 -2.01
CA ASP A 40 10.40 -6.37 -2.12
C ASP A 40 10.22 -7.05 -0.76
N CYS A 41 10.36 -6.31 0.34
CA CYS A 41 10.20 -6.82 1.70
C CYS A 41 11.18 -7.92 2.08
N SER A 42 12.30 -8.04 1.35
CA SER A 42 13.40 -8.93 1.73
C SER A 42 13.96 -8.53 3.08
N VAL A 43 14.37 -9.52 3.87
CA VAL A 43 14.94 -9.29 5.20
C VAL A 43 16.35 -8.72 5.06
N GLN A 44 16.55 -7.47 5.50
CA GLN A 44 17.84 -6.76 5.49
C GLN A 44 18.49 -6.71 6.89
N GLY A 45 17.70 -6.90 7.94
CA GLY A 45 18.17 -6.89 9.32
C GLY A 45 18.30 -8.28 9.94
N ARG A 46 19.20 -8.40 10.90
CA ARG A 46 19.25 -9.56 11.79
C ARG A 46 18.32 -9.33 12.97
N ALA A 47 17.24 -10.10 13.05
CA ALA A 47 16.33 -10.02 14.20
C ALA A 47 16.97 -10.67 15.44
N TRP A 48 16.81 -10.01 16.59
CA TRP A 48 17.35 -10.47 17.88
C TRP A 48 16.25 -11.09 18.75
N GLY A 49 15.06 -10.51 18.75
CA GLY A 49 13.96 -10.94 19.61
C GLY A 49 12.76 -10.01 19.60
N ILE A 50 11.66 -10.46 20.21
CA ILE A 50 10.45 -9.67 20.40
C ILE A 50 10.50 -9.01 21.78
N VAL A 51 10.45 -7.68 21.84
CA VAL A 51 10.36 -6.94 23.09
C VAL A 51 8.92 -6.93 23.59
N LEU A 52 8.70 -7.40 24.81
CA LEU A 52 7.38 -7.35 25.45
C LEU A 52 7.10 -5.96 26.00
N GLU A 53 6.33 -5.15 25.26
CA GLU A 53 5.83 -3.85 25.72
C GLU A 53 4.31 -3.89 25.96
N GLN A 54 3.91 -4.09 27.23
CA GLN A 54 2.51 -4.31 27.63
C GLN A 54 1.53 -3.21 27.19
N LYS A 55 1.97 -1.96 27.03
CA LYS A 55 1.07 -0.81 26.73
C LYS A 55 0.79 -0.62 25.24
N CYS A 56 1.70 -1.04 24.35
CA CYS A 56 1.60 -0.78 22.90
C CYS A 56 0.99 -1.98 22.13
N CYS A 57 1.22 -3.20 22.62
CA CYS A 57 0.90 -4.42 21.90
C CYS A 57 -0.60 -4.83 21.96
N HIS A 58 -1.42 -4.16 22.79
CA HIS A 58 -2.75 -4.66 23.24
C HIS A 58 -3.88 -3.61 23.21
N SER A 59 -3.71 -2.43 22.60
CA SER A 59 -4.84 -1.49 22.52
C SER A 59 -5.94 -2.09 21.63
N GLY A 60 -7.12 -2.32 22.21
CA GLY A 60 -8.29 -2.92 21.55
C GLY A 60 -8.89 -2.10 20.39
N TYR A 61 -8.18 -1.08 19.92
CA TYR A 61 -8.57 -0.16 18.86
C TYR A 61 -7.50 -0.01 17.75
N GLY A 62 -6.37 -0.76 17.81
CA GLY A 62 -5.28 -0.67 16.83
C GLY A 62 -4.83 -2.02 16.30
N ASN A 63 -4.32 -2.04 15.07
CA ASN A 63 -3.74 -3.24 14.45
C ASN A 63 -2.58 -3.76 15.32
N GLY A 64 -2.76 -4.94 15.91
CA GLY A 64 -1.77 -5.53 16.80
C GLY A 64 -0.43 -5.76 16.08
N HIS A 65 0.67 -5.40 16.73
CA HIS A 65 2.03 -5.54 16.19
C HIS A 65 2.98 -6.19 17.22
N TRP A 66 4.11 -6.68 16.72
CA TRP A 66 5.27 -7.07 17.52
C TRP A 66 6.30 -5.95 17.51
N HIS A 67 7.03 -5.78 18.61
CA HIS A 67 8.23 -4.95 18.62
C HIS A 67 9.44 -5.84 18.42
N VAL A 68 9.93 -5.90 17.20
CA VAL A 68 11.09 -6.72 16.85
C VAL A 68 12.33 -5.86 16.99
N LEU A 69 13.20 -6.22 17.94
CA LEU A 69 14.54 -5.66 17.98
C LEU A 69 15.38 -6.31 16.88
N HIS A 70 16.02 -5.50 16.06
CA HIS A 70 16.91 -5.99 15.01
C HIS A 70 18.13 -5.10 14.85
N GLU A 71 19.12 -5.65 14.17
CA GLU A 71 20.35 -4.96 13.77
C GLU A 71 20.41 -4.85 12.26
N THR A 72 20.70 -3.67 11.75
CA THR A 72 20.96 -3.40 10.33
C THR A 72 22.13 -2.42 10.25
N ASP A 73 23.13 -2.72 9.44
CA ASP A 73 24.36 -1.90 9.30
C ASP A 73 25.08 -1.61 10.63
N GLY A 74 25.12 -2.60 11.54
CA GLY A 74 25.74 -2.47 12.86
C GLY A 74 24.98 -1.59 13.85
N LYS A 75 23.76 -1.18 13.52
CA LYS A 75 22.91 -0.31 14.36
C LYS A 75 21.65 -1.04 14.79
N LEU A 76 21.31 -0.90 16.06
CA LEU A 76 20.06 -1.41 16.61
C LEU A 76 18.89 -0.50 16.23
N ALA A 77 17.78 -1.12 15.87
CA ALA A 77 16.52 -0.47 15.58
C ALA A 77 15.36 -1.35 16.07
N VAL A 78 14.18 -0.76 16.14
CA VAL A 78 12.94 -1.48 16.46
C VAL A 78 12.00 -1.41 15.27
N TRP A 79 11.62 -2.59 14.79
CA TRP A 79 10.57 -2.74 13.82
C TRP A 79 9.25 -3.01 14.54
N ASN A 80 8.25 -2.16 14.28
CA ASN A 80 6.88 -2.44 14.68
C ASN A 80 6.27 -3.31 13.58
N ALA A 81 6.32 -4.63 13.74
CA ALA A 81 5.86 -5.59 12.74
C ALA A 81 4.36 -5.87 12.93
N PRO A 82 3.47 -5.48 12.02
CA PRO A 82 2.08 -5.90 12.08
C PRO A 82 1.96 -7.42 12.14
N LYS A 83 1.06 -7.96 12.98
CA LYS A 83 0.99 -9.42 13.21
C LYS A 83 0.36 -10.20 12.06
N ARG A 84 -0.35 -9.51 11.17
CA ARG A 84 -1.08 -10.13 10.06
C ARG A 84 -0.52 -9.61 8.74
N VAL A 85 -0.41 -10.48 7.75
CA VAL A 85 -0.04 -10.12 6.37
C VAL A 85 -0.94 -9.00 5.81
N GLN A 86 -2.19 -8.92 6.28
CA GLN A 86 -3.14 -7.88 5.88
C GLN A 86 -2.98 -6.52 6.53
N ASP A 87 -2.23 -6.45 7.62
CA ASP A 87 -1.93 -5.18 8.29
C ASP A 87 -0.56 -4.65 7.88
N ALA A 88 0.10 -5.31 6.92
CA ALA A 88 1.46 -4.98 6.48
C ALA A 88 1.49 -3.67 5.70
N ASP A 89 2.48 -2.83 5.97
CA ASP A 89 2.62 -1.49 5.39
C ASP A 89 3.13 -1.48 3.92
N PHE A 90 2.72 -2.42 3.07
CA PHE A 90 3.24 -2.49 1.69
C PHE A 90 2.42 -1.71 0.68
N ASN A 91 2.98 -0.59 0.23
CA ASN A 91 2.33 0.35 -0.68
C ASN A 91 0.90 0.74 -0.26
N LEU A 92 0.55 0.56 1.02
CA LEU A 92 -0.72 0.96 1.61
C LEU A 92 -0.55 2.30 2.30
N ARG A 93 -1.52 3.20 2.09
CA ARG A 93 -1.66 4.39 2.94
C ARG A 93 -1.92 3.94 4.38
N PRO A 94 -1.45 4.67 5.40
CA PRO A 94 -1.97 4.51 6.75
C PRO A 94 -3.51 4.65 6.74
N GLY A 95 -4.23 3.59 7.10
CA GLY A 95 -5.70 3.62 7.28
C GLY A 95 -6.59 3.28 6.08
N ALA A 96 -6.05 2.76 4.96
CA ALA A 96 -6.85 2.32 3.80
C ALA A 96 -6.93 0.78 3.69
N SER A 97 -7.78 0.29 2.78
CA SER A 97 -8.12 -1.13 2.60
C SER A 97 -6.92 -2.02 2.25
N TYR A 98 -7.08 -3.34 2.44
CA TYR A 98 -6.05 -4.39 2.32
C TYR A 98 -5.37 -4.49 0.94
N GLU A 99 -5.91 -3.86 -0.11
CA GLU A 99 -5.40 -4.04 -1.47
C GLU A 99 -4.13 -3.22 -1.75
N PRO A 100 -3.01 -3.86 -2.13
CA PRO A 100 -1.75 -3.15 -2.38
C PRO A 100 -1.90 -2.15 -3.52
N ARG A 101 -1.28 -0.97 -3.39
CA ARG A 101 -1.30 0.07 -4.43
C ARG A 101 -0.12 -0.08 -5.38
N SER A 102 -0.39 -0.09 -6.68
CA SER A 102 0.68 -0.10 -7.69
C SER A 102 1.34 1.28 -7.79
N ARG A 103 2.68 1.29 -7.87
CA ARG A 103 3.47 2.52 -8.13
C ARG A 103 3.44 2.88 -9.61
N ALA A 104 3.41 1.89 -10.50
CA ALA A 104 3.28 2.06 -11.94
C ALA A 104 1.83 2.33 -12.41
N GLY A 105 0.85 1.97 -11.58
CA GLY A 105 -0.57 1.99 -11.92
C GLY A 105 -1.12 3.36 -12.30
N ARG A 106 -0.57 4.46 -11.76
CA ARG A 106 -0.98 5.82 -12.11
C ARG A 106 -0.84 6.08 -13.60
N HIS A 107 0.37 5.88 -14.10
CA HIS A 107 0.69 6.19 -15.48
C HIS A 107 -0.12 5.32 -16.44
N PHE A 108 -0.21 4.03 -16.15
CA PHE A 108 -1.02 3.11 -16.93
C PHE A 108 -2.50 3.53 -16.96
N LEU A 109 -3.09 3.85 -15.80
CA LEU A 109 -4.51 4.18 -15.72
C LEU A 109 -4.84 5.51 -16.42
N ASP A 110 -3.97 6.51 -16.31
CA ASP A 110 -4.07 7.78 -17.06
C ASP A 110 -4.02 7.54 -18.58
N ALA A 111 -3.14 6.65 -19.04
CA ALA A 111 -3.04 6.26 -20.45
C ALA A 111 -4.35 5.60 -20.92
N CYS A 112 -4.83 4.59 -20.18
CA CYS A 112 -6.10 3.93 -20.49
C CYS A 112 -7.27 4.92 -20.52
N GLY A 113 -7.28 5.89 -19.61
CA GLY A 113 -8.27 6.95 -19.54
C GLY A 113 -8.33 7.80 -20.80
N LEU A 114 -7.18 8.32 -21.23
CA LEU A 114 -7.09 9.12 -22.45
C LEU A 114 -7.42 8.29 -23.69
N GLU A 115 -6.86 7.10 -23.82
CA GLU A 115 -7.10 6.19 -24.95
C GLU A 115 -8.58 5.79 -25.06
N THR A 116 -9.23 5.49 -23.93
CA THR A 116 -10.68 5.23 -23.88
C THR A 116 -11.50 6.44 -24.30
N HIS A 117 -11.05 7.65 -23.95
CA HIS A 117 -11.69 8.88 -24.41
C HIS A 117 -11.57 9.08 -25.91
N LEU A 118 -10.44 8.64 -26.51
CA LEU A 118 -10.19 8.69 -27.95
C LEU A 118 -10.77 7.48 -28.71
N GLY A 119 -11.47 6.57 -28.03
CA GLY A 119 -12.20 5.45 -28.64
C GLY A 119 -11.45 4.11 -28.67
N CYS A 120 -10.26 4.01 -28.06
CA CYS A 120 -9.52 2.76 -27.89
C CYS A 120 -10.02 1.98 -26.67
N ASN A 121 -10.21 0.67 -26.79
CA ASN A 121 -10.83 -0.17 -25.74
C ASN A 121 -9.97 -1.36 -25.30
N ASP A 122 -8.66 -1.30 -25.56
CA ASP A 122 -7.71 -2.40 -25.33
C ASP A 122 -7.66 -2.86 -23.86
N PHE A 123 -7.90 -1.93 -22.93
CA PHE A 123 -7.96 -2.20 -21.49
C PHE A 123 -9.31 -1.85 -20.90
N PHE A 124 -9.70 -2.57 -19.83
CA PHE A 124 -10.96 -2.38 -19.10
C PHE A 124 -12.23 -2.41 -19.97
N GLN A 125 -12.16 -2.98 -21.18
CA GLN A 125 -13.28 -3.02 -22.13
C GLN A 125 -13.87 -1.62 -22.43
N GLY A 126 -13.05 -0.57 -22.38
CA GLY A 126 -13.51 0.82 -22.56
C GLY A 126 -14.29 1.41 -21.39
N LYS A 127 -14.35 0.71 -20.24
CA LYS A 127 -15.14 1.10 -19.06
C LYS A 127 -14.32 1.75 -17.96
N VAL A 128 -13.09 2.20 -18.26
CA VAL A 128 -12.16 2.74 -17.26
C VAL A 128 -12.80 3.85 -16.39
N PHE A 129 -13.57 4.75 -17.00
CA PHE A 129 -14.26 5.85 -16.31
C PHE A 129 -15.34 5.39 -15.32
N ASP A 130 -16.00 4.27 -15.61
CA ASP A 130 -17.05 3.68 -14.75
C ASP A 130 -16.43 2.95 -13.55
N LEU A 131 -15.19 2.46 -13.70
CA LEU A 131 -14.47 1.72 -12.67
C LEU A 131 -13.79 2.61 -11.63
N ILE A 132 -13.46 3.85 -11.99
CA ILE A 132 -12.80 4.79 -11.07
C ILE A 132 -13.74 5.17 -9.93
N ARG A 133 -13.30 4.94 -8.69
CA ARG A 133 -13.93 5.36 -7.43
C ARG A 133 -12.89 6.03 -6.56
N ASP A 134 -13.19 7.23 -6.06
CA ASP A 134 -12.29 8.01 -5.19
C ASP A 134 -10.85 8.13 -5.73
N GLY A 135 -10.71 8.25 -7.06
CA GLY A 135 -9.42 8.38 -7.73
C GLY A 135 -8.65 7.08 -7.93
N GLU A 136 -9.33 5.94 -7.83
CA GLU A 136 -8.69 4.62 -7.82
C GLU A 136 -9.52 3.58 -8.59
N VAL A 137 -8.85 2.61 -9.18
CA VAL A 137 -9.45 1.40 -9.76
C VAL A 137 -8.91 0.19 -9.01
N VAL A 138 -9.82 -0.59 -8.43
CA VAL A 138 -9.51 -1.90 -7.87
C VAL A 138 -9.68 -2.94 -8.96
N THR A 139 -8.62 -3.65 -9.31
CA THR A 139 -8.63 -4.66 -10.37
C THR A 139 -7.76 -5.87 -10.00
N THR A 140 -7.77 -6.90 -10.84
CA THR A 140 -6.91 -8.07 -10.72
C THR A 140 -5.97 -8.16 -11.90
N ILE A 141 -4.66 -8.21 -11.63
CA ILE A 141 -3.59 -8.37 -12.61
C ILE A 141 -2.73 -9.55 -12.17
N GLU A 142 -2.47 -10.51 -13.06
CA GLU A 142 -1.73 -11.75 -12.72
C GLU A 142 -2.19 -12.39 -11.39
N GLU A 143 -3.51 -12.58 -11.26
CA GLU A 143 -4.19 -13.16 -10.08
C GLU A 143 -4.05 -12.32 -8.79
N THR A 144 -3.45 -11.14 -8.87
CA THR A 144 -3.22 -10.25 -7.73
C THR A 144 -4.20 -9.10 -7.77
N LYS A 145 -5.05 -9.00 -6.74
CA LYS A 145 -5.91 -7.84 -6.53
C LYS A 145 -5.04 -6.63 -6.16
N VAL A 146 -5.15 -5.53 -6.90
CA VAL A 146 -4.29 -4.35 -6.80
C VAL A 146 -5.12 -3.07 -6.99
N ILE A 147 -4.73 -2.01 -6.29
CA ILE A 147 -5.25 -0.65 -6.48
C ILE A 147 -4.37 0.08 -7.50
N LEU A 148 -5.00 0.55 -8.57
CA LEU A 148 -4.40 1.45 -9.54
C LEU A 148 -4.89 2.87 -9.24
N PRO A 149 -4.02 3.77 -8.75
CA PRO A 149 -4.40 5.16 -8.58
C PRO A 149 -4.53 5.86 -9.94
N CYS A 150 -5.29 6.95 -10.04
CA CYS A 150 -5.21 7.86 -11.18
C CYS A 150 -4.75 9.26 -10.75
N SER A 151 -4.37 10.06 -11.75
CA SER A 151 -4.09 11.48 -11.60
C SER A 151 -5.35 12.31 -11.34
N GLU A 152 -5.17 13.54 -10.89
CA GLU A 152 -6.25 14.51 -10.77
C GLU A 152 -6.84 14.86 -12.14
N GLU A 153 -5.99 14.92 -13.16
CA GLU A 153 -6.36 15.20 -14.55
C GLU A 153 -7.32 14.14 -15.11
N LEU A 154 -7.07 12.86 -14.85
CA LEU A 154 -8.00 11.80 -15.23
C LEU A 154 -9.33 11.90 -14.47
N GLN A 155 -9.29 12.26 -13.19
CA GLN A 155 -10.53 12.48 -12.41
C GLN A 155 -11.33 13.66 -12.96
N ASN A 156 -10.68 14.76 -13.30
CA ASN A 156 -11.31 15.92 -13.92
C ASN A 156 -11.97 15.55 -15.25
N LEU A 157 -11.32 14.76 -16.10
CA LEU A 157 -11.90 14.27 -17.34
C LEU A 157 -13.12 13.37 -17.09
N ARG A 158 -13.03 12.46 -16.11
CA ARG A 158 -14.16 11.61 -15.68
C ARG A 158 -15.36 12.46 -15.24
N GLU A 159 -15.13 13.44 -14.38
CA GLU A 159 -16.19 14.32 -13.86
C GLU A 159 -16.81 15.17 -14.97
N ALA A 160 -15.99 15.74 -15.87
CA ALA A 160 -16.46 16.49 -17.02
C ALA A 160 -17.36 15.62 -17.92
N ARG A 161 -16.94 14.38 -18.21
CA ARG A 161 -17.74 13.40 -18.97
C ARG A 161 -19.06 13.06 -18.29
N LYS A 162 -19.04 12.80 -16.98
CA LYS A 162 -20.24 12.49 -16.19
C LYS A 162 -21.23 13.65 -16.20
N ASN A 163 -20.75 14.88 -16.01
CA ASN A 163 -21.57 16.08 -16.02
C ASN A 163 -22.18 16.35 -17.41
N ARG A 164 -21.40 16.15 -18.48
CA ARG A 164 -21.89 16.22 -19.85
C ARG A 164 -23.00 15.20 -20.12
N ALA A 165 -22.80 13.95 -19.73
CA ALA A 165 -23.79 12.88 -19.90
C ALA A 165 -25.09 13.15 -19.11
N TRP A 166 -24.97 13.66 -17.88
CA TRP A 166 -26.13 14.05 -17.07
C TRP A 166 -26.97 15.14 -17.75
N MET A 167 -26.33 16.15 -18.33
CA MET A 167 -27.00 17.19 -19.10
C MET A 167 -27.64 16.68 -20.40
N ALA A 168 -27.01 15.72 -21.08
CA ALA A 168 -27.56 15.10 -22.28
C ALA A 168 -28.77 14.18 -21.98
N GLY A 169 -28.82 13.56 -20.79
CA GLY A 169 -29.94 12.73 -20.33
C GLY A 169 -31.15 13.51 -19.82
N GLY A 170 -31.01 14.81 -19.55
CA GLY A 170 -32.09 15.72 -19.20
C GLY A 170 -32.91 16.13 -20.43
N ARG A 171 -33.97 15.37 -20.75
CA ARG A 171 -35.04 15.64 -21.73
C ARG A 171 -34.75 16.68 -22.83
N SER A 172 -34.49 16.15 -24.04
CA SER A 172 -35.03 16.63 -25.31
C SER A 172 -34.98 18.14 -25.56
N SER A 173 -33.83 18.64 -26.01
CA SER A 173 -33.83 19.74 -26.97
C SER A 173 -32.87 19.38 -28.10
N ALA A 174 -33.37 19.41 -29.34
CA ALA A 174 -32.61 19.07 -30.55
C ALA A 174 -31.50 20.12 -30.88
N TYR A 175 -31.23 21.05 -29.97
CA TYR A 175 -30.24 22.11 -30.12
C TYR A 175 -29.28 22.11 -28.92
N PRO A 176 -27.95 22.24 -29.14
CA PRO A 176 -27.01 22.42 -28.06
C PRO A 176 -27.38 23.68 -27.28
N THR A 177 -27.76 23.52 -26.02
CA THR A 177 -27.94 24.68 -25.13
C THR A 177 -26.57 25.30 -24.83
N VAL A 178 -26.54 26.58 -24.45
CA VAL A 178 -25.32 27.23 -23.92
C VAL A 178 -24.70 26.42 -22.78
N ALA A 179 -25.52 25.71 -22.00
CA ALA A 179 -25.05 24.78 -21.00
C ALA A 179 -24.28 23.60 -21.61
N SER A 180 -24.81 22.94 -22.66
CA SER A 180 -24.11 21.85 -23.36
C SER A 180 -22.73 22.25 -23.85
N GLN A 181 -22.63 23.41 -24.52
CA GLN A 181 -21.35 23.93 -25.03
C GLN A 181 -20.32 24.17 -23.93
N ARG A 182 -20.75 24.66 -22.75
CA ARG A 182 -19.87 24.83 -21.59
C ARG A 182 -19.32 23.50 -21.06
N TYR A 183 -20.10 22.41 -21.11
CA TYR A 183 -19.62 21.09 -20.70
C TYR A 183 -18.74 20.44 -21.75
N ASP A 184 -19.01 20.65 -23.04
CA ASP A 184 -18.11 20.23 -24.12
C ASP A 184 -16.74 20.91 -23.96
N ALA A 185 -16.70 22.22 -23.72
CA ALA A 185 -15.46 22.95 -23.46
C ALA A 185 -14.71 22.47 -22.21
N LYS A 186 -15.43 22.08 -21.15
CA LYS A 186 -14.80 21.49 -19.94
C LYS A 186 -14.19 20.12 -20.20
N VAL A 187 -14.84 19.30 -21.04
CA VAL A 187 -14.27 18.01 -21.45
C VAL A 187 -13.02 18.23 -22.28
N GLU A 188 -13.05 19.17 -23.22
CA GLU A 188 -11.90 19.54 -24.05
C GLU A 188 -10.72 20.07 -23.20
N GLU A 189 -10.98 20.96 -22.25
CA GLU A 189 -9.95 21.47 -21.33
C GLU A 189 -9.32 20.34 -20.49
N ALA A 190 -10.13 19.44 -19.97
CA ALA A 190 -9.64 18.30 -19.20
C ALA A 190 -8.85 17.30 -20.07
N GLU A 191 -9.30 17.08 -21.31
CA GLU A 191 -8.58 16.28 -22.29
C GLU A 191 -7.21 16.87 -22.59
N ILE A 192 -7.12 18.18 -22.86
CA ILE A 192 -5.85 18.87 -23.17
C ILE A 192 -4.85 18.69 -22.02
N LYS A 193 -5.30 18.84 -20.77
CA LYS A 193 -4.43 18.64 -19.59
C LYS A 193 -3.93 17.20 -19.47
N LEU A 194 -4.83 16.22 -19.61
CA LEU A 194 -4.45 14.80 -19.56
C LEU A 194 -3.54 14.41 -20.73
N ARG A 195 -3.81 14.94 -21.93
CA ARG A 195 -3.01 14.73 -23.13
C ARG A 195 -1.60 15.31 -22.95
N ALA A 196 -1.45 16.49 -22.35
CA ALA A 196 -0.14 17.06 -22.06
C ALA A 196 0.71 16.14 -21.14
N LEU A 197 0.11 15.55 -20.11
CA LEU A 197 0.78 14.56 -19.25
C LEU A 197 1.17 13.30 -20.03
N TYR A 198 0.28 12.83 -20.90
CA TYR A 198 0.52 11.66 -21.74
C TYR A 198 1.68 11.90 -22.73
N GLU A 199 1.67 13.04 -23.43
CA GLU A 199 2.70 13.44 -24.39
C GLU A 199 4.06 13.65 -23.73
N GLN A 200 4.11 14.27 -22.55
CA GLN A 200 5.35 14.41 -21.78
C GLN A 200 5.97 13.05 -21.44
N ARG A 201 5.15 12.04 -21.17
CA ARG A 201 5.61 10.68 -20.85
C ARG A 201 5.98 9.88 -22.10
N GLY A 202 5.28 10.09 -23.20
CA GLY A 202 5.57 9.47 -24.50
C GLY A 202 5.38 7.96 -24.56
N LYS A 203 4.52 7.38 -23.71
CA LYS A 203 4.22 5.94 -23.68
C LYS A 203 2.73 5.66 -23.67
N GLU A 204 2.30 4.72 -24.51
CA GLU A 204 0.94 4.21 -24.59
C GLU A 204 0.62 3.23 -23.44
N ALA A 205 -0.67 2.99 -23.17
CA ALA A 205 -1.12 2.07 -22.13
C ALA A 205 -0.54 0.67 -22.31
N ARG A 206 -0.43 0.20 -23.56
CA ARG A 206 0.12 -1.12 -23.89
C ARG A 206 1.59 -1.25 -23.55
N GLU A 207 2.38 -0.20 -23.75
CA GLU A 207 3.79 -0.16 -23.38
C GLU A 207 3.96 -0.11 -21.85
N LEU A 208 3.10 0.65 -21.17
CA LEU A 208 3.10 0.76 -19.71
C LEU A 208 2.58 -0.49 -19.00
N TYR A 209 1.82 -1.34 -19.70
CA TYR A 209 1.29 -2.57 -19.11
C TYR A 209 2.41 -3.52 -18.67
N ALA A 210 3.54 -3.57 -19.39
CA ALA A 210 4.70 -4.36 -18.98
C ALA A 210 5.30 -3.85 -17.65
N ASP A 211 5.44 -2.53 -17.50
CA ASP A 211 5.92 -1.89 -16.27
C ASP A 211 4.94 -2.15 -15.11
N LEU A 212 3.64 -2.11 -15.38
CA LEU A 212 2.60 -2.44 -14.40
C LEU A 212 2.66 -3.90 -13.95
N VAL A 213 2.81 -4.84 -14.89
CA VAL A 213 2.94 -6.26 -14.57
C VAL A 213 4.19 -6.51 -13.73
N ALA A 214 5.32 -5.88 -14.06
CA ALA A 214 6.54 -5.98 -13.26
C ALA A 214 6.32 -5.49 -11.82
N ASP A 215 5.67 -4.33 -11.64
CA ASP A 215 5.33 -3.79 -10.32
C ASP A 215 4.38 -4.71 -9.55
N VAL A 216 3.37 -5.30 -10.20
CA VAL A 216 2.45 -6.26 -9.57
C VAL A 216 3.18 -7.55 -9.15
N ARG A 217 4.15 -8.02 -9.93
CA ARG A 217 4.99 -9.16 -9.54
C ARG A 217 5.84 -8.85 -8.31
N LEU A 218 6.41 -7.65 -8.23
CA LEU A 218 7.12 -7.19 -7.03
C LEU A 218 6.19 -7.15 -5.81
N ILE A 219 4.97 -6.64 -5.96
CA ILE A 219 3.95 -6.66 -4.90
C ILE A 219 3.63 -8.10 -4.46
N LYS A 220 3.49 -9.03 -5.41
CA LYS A 220 3.24 -10.45 -5.12
C LYS A 220 4.40 -11.05 -4.32
N GLN A 221 5.64 -10.80 -4.74
CA GLN A 221 6.84 -11.28 -4.06
C GLN A 221 6.98 -10.66 -2.65
N ALA A 222 6.74 -9.36 -2.52
CA ALA A 222 6.72 -8.63 -1.26
C ALA A 222 5.81 -9.28 -0.21
N ARG A 223 4.60 -9.69 -0.61
CA ARG A 223 3.65 -10.38 0.28
C ARG A 223 4.17 -11.74 0.74
N VAL A 224 4.82 -12.50 -0.15
CA VAL A 224 5.43 -13.78 0.20
C VAL A 224 6.59 -13.57 1.18
N ASN A 225 7.47 -12.62 0.89
CA ASN A 225 8.62 -12.29 1.73
C ASN A 225 8.19 -11.83 3.13
N TYR A 226 7.12 -11.03 3.21
CA TYR A 226 6.58 -10.62 4.50
C TYR A 226 5.97 -11.77 5.29
N ALA A 227 5.20 -12.65 4.66
CA ALA A 227 4.65 -13.83 5.33
C ALA A 227 5.78 -14.66 5.93
N ALA A 228 6.85 -14.91 5.17
CA ALA A 228 8.04 -15.59 5.67
C ALA A 228 8.73 -14.83 6.82
N ALA A 229 8.80 -13.49 6.75
CA ALA A 229 9.33 -12.67 7.84
C ALA A 229 8.48 -12.77 9.11
N LEU A 230 7.15 -12.83 9.00
CA LEU A 230 6.27 -13.03 10.15
C LEU A 230 6.45 -14.42 10.78
N ASP A 231 6.59 -15.47 9.98
CA ASP A 231 6.86 -16.81 10.47
C ASP A 231 8.19 -16.86 11.23
N MET A 232 9.23 -16.21 10.70
CA MET A 232 10.51 -16.05 11.38
C MET A 232 10.36 -15.28 12.70
N VAL A 233 9.64 -14.15 12.69
CA VAL A 233 9.42 -13.36 13.91
C VAL A 233 8.66 -14.15 14.96
N GLY A 234 7.65 -14.94 14.58
CA GLY A 234 6.88 -15.78 15.50
C GLY A 234 7.71 -16.80 16.28
N GLN A 235 8.92 -17.13 15.81
CA GLN A 235 9.85 -18.06 16.44
C GLN A 235 10.94 -17.37 17.29
N LEU A 236 10.98 -16.03 17.28
CA LEU A 236 11.99 -15.28 18.00
C LEU A 236 11.80 -15.38 19.52
N PRO A 237 12.90 -15.31 20.29
CA PRO A 237 12.81 -15.24 21.73
C PRO A 237 12.12 -13.95 22.19
N GLN A 238 11.38 -14.04 23.30
CA GLN A 238 10.91 -12.87 24.02
C GLN A 238 12.05 -12.22 24.79
N LEU A 239 12.15 -10.90 24.70
CA LEU A 239 13.14 -10.08 25.38
C LEU A 239 12.45 -9.19 26.42
N PHE A 240 12.97 -9.26 27.64
CA PHE A 240 12.51 -8.41 28.74
C PHE A 240 13.45 -7.23 28.92
N LEU A 241 12.86 -6.06 29.14
CA LEU A 241 13.58 -4.83 29.51
C LEU A 241 13.93 -4.86 31.00
N GLY A 242 15.00 -4.18 31.37
CA GLY A 242 15.31 -3.88 32.77
C GLY A 242 14.26 -2.93 33.36
N ALA A 243 13.94 -3.17 34.64
CA ALA A 243 13.14 -2.26 35.46
C ALA A 243 13.87 -0.92 35.68
#